data_AF-A0A2N3VL38-F1
#
_entry.id   AF-A0A2N3VL38-F1
#
_cell.length_a   1.000
_cell.length_b   1.000
_cell.length_c   1.000
_cell.angle_alpha   90.00
_cell.angle_beta   90.00
_cell.angle_gamma   90.00
#
_symmetry.space_group_name_H-M   'P 1'
#
loop_
_entity.id
_entity.type
_entity.pdbx_description
1 polymer ?
#
loop_
_entity_poly.entity_id
_entity_poly.type
_entity_poly.pdbx_seq_one_letter_code
_entity_poly.pdbx_strand_id
1 'polypeptide(L)' 'MLTVYTIGHYTRTADEFVGLLDDYGVTQFVDIRTVPRSRHHPQFGRETFPENLRAKDIRYTSSLRWQELRR' A
#
# COMPACT_ATOMS: atom_id res chain seq x y z
N MET A 1 -17.62 5.24 -12.05
CA MET A 1 -17.58 3.90 -11.45
C MET A 1 -16.36 3.81 -10.54
N LEU A 2 -16.41 3.02 -9.47
CA LEU A 2 -15.26 2.80 -8.59
C LEU A 2 -14.35 1.73 -9.21
N THR A 3 -13.10 2.08 -9.46
CA THR A 3 -12.09 1.13 -9.96
C THR A 3 -11.24 0.65 -8.79
N VAL A 4 -11.07 -0.67 -8.67
CA VAL A 4 -10.25 -1.29 -7.63
C VAL A 4 -9.14 -2.10 -8.29
N TYR A 5 -7.91 -1.84 -7.87
CA TYR A 5 -6.73 -2.60 -8.29
C TYR A 5 -6.23 -3.47 -7.14
N THR A 6 -5.65 -4.61 -7.48
CA THR A 6 -4.87 -5.43 -6.53
C THR A 6 -3.40 -5.37 -6.93
N ILE A 7 -2.54 -5.28 -5.93
CA ILE A 7 -1.10 -5.17 -6.15
C ILE A 7 -0.35 -5.86 -5.01
N GLY A 8 0.68 -6.62 -5.37
CA GLY A 8 1.66 -7.18 -4.43
C GLY A 8 2.99 -6.44 -4.51
N HIS A 9 3.72 -6.38 -3.39
CA HIS A 9 4.98 -5.61 -3.29
C HIS A 9 6.18 -6.25 -4.00
N TYR A 10 6.22 -7.58 -4.13
CA TYR A 10 7.33 -8.34 -4.74
C TYR A 10 8.73 -7.83 -4.26
N THR A 11 9.75 -7.88 -5.13
CA THR A 11 11.12 -7.37 -4.88
C THR A 11 11.29 -5.90 -5.24
N ARG A 12 10.21 -5.14 -5.49
CA ARG A 12 10.31 -3.73 -5.85
C ARG A 12 10.79 -2.88 -4.66
N THR A 13 11.51 -1.82 -4.97
CA THR A 13 11.76 -0.73 -4.03
C THR A 13 10.46 0.00 -3.70
N ALA A 14 10.45 0.80 -2.63
CA ALA A 14 9.27 1.59 -2.30
C ALA A 14 8.97 2.63 -3.40
N ASP A 15 9.99 3.26 -3.97
CA ASP A 15 9.82 4.29 -5.00
C ASP A 15 9.25 3.71 -6.30
N GLU A 16 9.76 2.55 -6.76
CA GLU A 16 9.19 1.86 -7.93
C GLU A 16 7.73 1.46 -7.68
N PHE A 17 7.41 1.04 -6.46
CA PHE A 17 6.05 0.65 -6.11
C PHE A 17 5.10 1.86 -6.11
N VAL A 18 5.51 2.97 -5.49
CA VAL A 18 4.71 4.20 -5.44
C VAL A 18 4.59 4.83 -6.83
N GLY A 19 5.65 4.80 -7.63
CA GLY A 19 5.61 5.24 -9.04
C GLY A 19 4.56 4.47 -9.85
N LEU A 20 4.48 3.15 -9.67
CA LEU A 20 3.43 2.36 -10.33
C LEU A 20 2.02 2.75 -9.90
N LEU A 21 1.82 3.12 -8.63
CA LEU A 21 0.50 3.61 -8.18
C LEU A 21 0.16 4.94 -8.85
N ASP A 22 1.14 5.84 -8.95
CA ASP A 22 1.01 7.16 -9.57
C ASP A 22 0.71 7.05 -11.07
N ASP A 23 1.43 6.19 -11.78
CA ASP A 23 1.23 5.93 -13.22
C ASP A 23 -0.19 5.45 -13.56
N TYR A 24 -0.81 4.72 -12.63
CA TYR A 24 -2.20 4.24 -12.75
C TYR A 24 -3.23 5.20 -12.13
N GLY A 25 -2.81 6.38 -11.66
CA GLY A 25 -3.67 7.39 -11.05
C GLY A 25 -4.32 6.95 -9.74
N VAL A 26 -3.67 6.06 -8.99
CA VAL A 26 -4.19 5.55 -7.72
C VAL A 26 -4.01 6.59 -6.61
N THR A 27 -5.12 7.11 -6.10
CA THR A 27 -5.10 8.14 -5.03
C THR A 27 -5.22 7.56 -3.62
N GLN A 28 -5.50 6.26 -3.48
CA GLN A 28 -5.71 5.63 -2.18
C GLN A 28 -5.17 4.20 -2.17
N PHE A 29 -4.27 3.93 -1.23
CA PHE A 29 -3.73 2.62 -0.94
C PHE A 29 -4.34 2.07 0.35
N VAL A 30 -4.98 0.90 0.26
CA VAL A 30 -5.55 0.22 1.41
C VAL A 30 -4.69 -1.00 1.75
N ASP A 31 -4.02 -0.93 2.89
CA ASP A 31 -3.29 -2.08 3.44
C ASP A 31 -4.25 -3.00 4.20
N ILE A 32 -4.38 -4.22 3.70
CA ILE A 32 -5.25 -5.27 4.27
C ILE A 32 -4.47 -6.27 5.13
N ARG A 33 -3.17 -6.07 5.35
CA ARG A 33 -2.33 -6.95 6.17
C ARG A 33 -2.69 -6.81 7.66
N THR A 34 -2.76 -7.93 8.37
CA THR A 34 -3.02 -7.97 9.83
C THR A 34 -1.94 -7.25 10.61
N VAL A 35 -0.69 -7.50 10.25
CA VAL A 35 0.45 -6.80 10.81
C VAL A 35 1.19 -6.17 9.62
N PRO A 36 1.01 -4.87 9.35
CA PRO A 36 1.71 -4.16 8.29
C PRO A 36 3.15 -3.84 8.71
N ARG A 37 3.85 -4.84 9.24
CA ARG A 37 5.28 -4.82 9.54
C ARG A 37 5.91 -6.04 8.90
N SER A 38 7.00 -5.81 8.21
CA SER A 38 7.84 -6.87 7.65
C SER A 38 9.26 -6.64 8.10
N ARG A 39 9.88 -7.69 8.66
CA ARG A 39 11.30 -7.66 9.01
C ARG A 39 12.19 -7.76 7.78
N HIS A 40 11.68 -8.39 6.72
CA HIS A 40 12.38 -8.58 5.45
C HIS A 40 12.18 -7.39 4.50
N HIS A 41 11.06 -6.68 4.61
CA HIS A 41 10.71 -5.54 3.76
C HIS A 41 10.28 -4.33 4.63
N PRO A 42 11.20 -3.77 5.44
CA PRO A 42 10.90 -2.66 6.34
C PRO A 42 10.43 -1.39 5.62
N GLN A 43 10.78 -1.21 4.35
CA GLN A 43 10.33 -0.09 3.51
C GLN A 43 8.83 -0.10 3.19
N PHE A 44 8.17 -1.26 3.32
CA PHE A 44 6.72 -1.40 3.24
C PHE A 44 6.07 -1.49 4.63
N GLY A 45 6.82 -1.18 5.69
CA GLY A 45 6.31 -1.14 7.05
C GLY A 45 5.47 0.10 7.29
N ARG A 46 4.53 0.02 8.24
CA ARG A 46 3.65 1.13 8.64
C ARG A 46 4.40 2.39 9.09
N GLU A 47 5.65 2.27 9.51
CA GLU A 47 6.47 3.39 10.00
C GLU A 47 7.05 4.23 8.85
N THR A 48 7.25 3.65 7.66
CA THR A 48 7.97 4.29 6.54
C THR A 48 7.08 4.45 5.31
N PHE A 49 6.29 3.43 4.98
CA PHE A 49 5.53 3.38 3.75
C PHE A 49 4.47 4.49 3.59
N PRO A 50 3.76 4.93 4.66
CA PRO A 50 2.84 6.05 4.56
C PRO A 50 3.52 7.37 4.15
N GLU A 51 4.81 7.56 4.47
CA GLU A 51 5.55 8.77 4.08
C GLU A 51 5.85 8.76 2.58
N ASN A 52 6.30 7.63 2.05
CA ASN A 52 6.56 7.44 0.62
C ASN A 52 5.31 7.67 -0.23
N LEU A 53 4.15 7.18 0.23
CA LEU A 53 2.86 7.40 -0.43
C LEU A 53 2.45 8.88 -0.40
N ARG A 54 2.69 9.56 0.72
CA ARG A 54 2.31 10.97 0.91
C ARG A 54 3.12 11.90 0.02
N ALA A 55 4.37 11.54 -0.31
CA ALA A 55 5.20 12.27 -1.28
C ALA A 55 4.59 12.32 -2.70
N LYS A 56 3.60 11.47 -2.98
CA LYS A 56 2.83 11.42 -4.23
C LYS A 56 1.33 11.68 -4.03
N ASP A 57 0.95 12.30 -2.91
CA ASP A 57 -0.45 12.59 -2.54
C ASP A 57 -1.38 11.35 -2.48
N ILE A 58 -0.79 10.16 -2.27
CA ILE A 58 -1.55 8.90 -2.15
C ILE A 58 -1.93 8.69 -0.68
N ARG A 59 -3.23 8.55 -0.41
CA ARG A 59 -3.71 8.29 0.95
C ARG A 59 -3.44 6.85 1.36
N TYR A 60 -2.80 6.68 2.50
CA TYR A 60 -2.62 5.38 3.15
C TYR A 60 -3.76 5.12 4.15
N THR A 61 -4.37 3.94 4.08
CA THR A 61 -5.31 3.45 5.11
C THR A 61 -5.01 1.99 5.43
N SER A 62 -4.74 1.68 6.70
CA SER A 62 -4.74 0.29 7.18
C SER A 62 -6.14 -0.07 7.65
N SER A 63 -6.75 -1.11 7.09
CA SER A 63 -8.09 -1.53 7.48
C SER A 63 -8.11 -2.96 7.97
N LEU A 64 -8.37 -3.12 9.28
CA LEU A 64 -8.68 -4.41 9.88
C LEU A 64 -10.04 -4.94 9.38
N ARG A 65 -10.97 -4.04 9.04
CA ARG A 65 -12.34 -4.38 8.61
C ARG A 65 -12.39 -5.18 7.31
N TRP A 66 -11.47 -4.96 6.37
CA TRP A 66 -11.40 -5.75 5.14
C TRP A 66 -10.86 -7.17 5.35
N GLN A 67 -10.33 -7.50 6.54
CA GLN A 67 -9.90 -8.87 6.86
C GLN A 67 -11.10 -9.78 7.16
N GLU A 68 -12.21 -9.24 7.66
CA GLU A 68 -13.44 -9.99 7.94
C GLU A 68 -14.08 -10.57 6.66
N LEU A 69 -13.72 -10.01 5.50
CA LEU A 69 -14.20 -10.41 4.18
C LEU A 69 -13.33 -11.50 3.53
N ARG A 70 -12.29 -12.01 4.22
CA ARG A 70 -11.43 -13.11 3.74
C ARG A 70 -11.99 -14.53 4.01
N ARG A 71 -13.33 -14.69 4.12
CA ARG A 71 -13.93 -16.03 4.17
C ARG A 71 -13.96 -16.68 2.80
#